data_AF-A0A3D0PI89-F1
#
_entry.id   AF-A0A3D0PI89-F1
#
_cell.length_a   1.000
_cell.length_b   1.000
_cell.length_c   1.000
_cell.angle_alpha   90.00
_cell.angle_beta   90.00
_cell.angle_gamma   90.00
#
_symmetry.space_group_name_H-M   'P 1'
#
loop_
_entity.id
_entity.type
_entity.pdbx_description
1 polymer ?
#
loop_
_entity_poly.entity_id
_entity_poly.type
_entity_poly.pdbx_seq_one_letter_code
_entity_poly.pdbx_strand_id
1 'polypeptide(L)' 'MDNKQLTMYLFSQPSFIEGMARTLDLGGSFDAYNESKNGREADFIALQNDCIMVGEDLKSAIQQYEYGKK' A
#
# COMPACT_ATOMS: atom_id res chain seq x y z
N MET A 1 -1.08 1.61 -11.80
CA MET A 1 -0.58 1.57 -10.41
C MET A 1 -0.73 0.14 -9.93
N ASP A 2 0.32 -0.45 -9.37
CA ASP A 2 0.26 -1.79 -8.79
C ASP A 2 -0.56 -1.74 -7.49
N ASN A 3 -1.47 -2.69 -7.26
CA ASN A 3 -2.44 -2.67 -6.15
C ASN A 3 -1.75 -2.60 -4.79
N LYS A 4 -0.54 -3.18 -4.69
CA LYS A 4 0.29 -3.14 -3.49
C LYS A 4 0.74 -1.74 -3.08
N GLN A 5 0.78 -0.78 -4.02
CA GLN A 5 1.16 0.60 -3.75
C GLN A 5 0.02 1.43 -3.15
N LEU A 6 -1.24 1.03 -3.35
CA LEU A 6 -2.42 1.72 -2.82
C LEU A 6 -2.54 1.53 -1.31
N THR A 7 -2.34 0.32 -0.79
CA THR A 7 -2.41 0.04 0.65
C THR A 7 -1.27 0.69 1.44
N MET A 8 -0.10 0.85 0.82
CA MET A 8 1.13 1.30 1.49
C MET A 8 1.44 2.79 1.26
N TYR A 9 0.47 3.60 0.81
CA TYR A 9 0.78 5.00 0.47
C TYR A 9 1.45 5.78 1.61
N LEU A 10 1.00 5.63 2.86
CA LEU A 10 1.63 6.26 4.04
C LEU A 10 2.79 5.46 4.64
N PHE A 11 2.99 4.21 4.21
CA PHE A 11 4.04 3.33 4.73
C PHE A 11 5.08 3.07 3.65
N SER A 12 6.28 3.63 3.82
CA SER A 12 7.43 3.28 2.98
C SER A 12 7.55 1.76 2.90
N GLN A 13 7.61 1.20 1.68
CA GLN A 13 7.68 -0.25 1.51
C GLN A 13 9.02 -0.75 2.06
N PRO A 14 9.03 -1.55 3.14
CA PRO A 14 10.28 -1.96 3.76
C PRO A 14 11.06 -2.88 2.81
N SER A 15 12.34 -2.61 2.65
CA SER A 15 13.25 -3.47 1.88
C SER A 15 14.26 -4.19 2.78
N PHE A 16 14.80 -5.32 2.30
CA PHE A 16 15.78 -6.11 3.07
C PHE A 16 17.05 -5.32 3.39
N ILE A 17 17.54 -4.52 2.42
CA ILE A 17 18.74 -3.69 2.57
C ILE A 17 18.49 -2.57 3.59
N GLU A 18 17.33 -1.94 3.51
CA GLU A 18 16.91 -0.89 4.45
C GLU A 18 16.75 -1.44 5.86
N GLY A 19 16.20 -2.65 6.02
CA GLY A 19 16.11 -3.34 7.31
C GLY A 19 17.48 -3.62 7.93
N MET A 20 18.47 -4.04 7.15
CA MET A 20 19.86 -4.20 7.63
C MET A 20 20.49 -2.86 8.00
N ALA A 21 20.32 -1.83 7.17
CA ALA A 21 20.86 -0.50 7.43
C ALA A 21 20.28 0.12 8.71
N ARG A 22 19.00 -0.15 9.02
CA ARG A 22 18.32 0.31 10.24
C ARG A 22 18.96 -0.22 11.54
N THR A 23 19.66 -1.37 11.50
CA THR A 23 20.41 -1.89 12.68
C THR A 23 21.68 -1.10 12.99
N LEU A 24 22.21 -0.37 12.00
CA LEU A 24 23.40 0.48 12.11
C LEU A 24 23.03 1.96 12.25
N ASP A 25 21.75 2.30 12.06
CA ASP A 25 21.22 3.66 12.14
C ASP A 25 20.83 4.02 13.58
N LEU A 26 21.84 4.45 14.34
CA LEU A 26 21.64 4.97 15.70
C LEU A 26 21.00 6.38 15.69
N GLY A 27 20.87 7.02 14.53
CA GLY A 27 20.38 8.39 14.36
C GLY A 27 18.94 8.51 13.84
N GLY A 28 18.26 7.40 13.53
CA GLY A 28 16.86 7.39 13.05
C GLY A 28 16.66 7.99 11.66
N SER A 29 17.70 7.99 10.81
CA SER A 29 17.63 8.50 9.44
C SER A 29 16.74 7.65 8.50
N PHE A 30 16.48 6.39 8.84
CA PHE A 30 15.63 5.47 8.05
C PHE A 30 14.15 5.47 8.48
N ASP A 31 13.71 6.39 9.33
CA ASP A 31 12.31 6.52 9.76
C ASP A 31 11.49 7.50 8.92
N ALA A 32 11.90 7.76 7.68
CA ALA A 32 11.17 8.63 6.76
C ALA A 32 9.93 7.90 6.19
N TYR A 33 8.75 8.37 6.57
CA TYR A 33 7.46 7.90 6.05
C TYR A 33 6.93 8.87 4.99
N ASN A 34 5.99 8.40 4.18
CA ASN A 34 5.24 9.27 3.29
C ASN A 34 4.23 10.10 4.09
N GLU A 35 4.25 11.42 3.89
CA GLU A 35 3.39 12.36 4.60
C GLU A 35 2.31 12.92 3.67
N SER A 36 1.08 13.05 4.17
CA SER A 36 0.03 13.82 3.49
C SER A 36 0.05 15.27 3.99
N LYS A 37 -0.34 16.24 3.16
CA LYS A 37 -0.23 17.66 3.54
C LYS A 37 -1.15 18.04 4.70
N ASN A 38 -2.24 17.29 4.89
CA ASN A 38 -3.17 17.41 6.00
C ASN A 38 -3.96 16.11 6.20
N GLY A 39 -4.62 15.99 7.35
CA GLY A 39 -5.41 14.80 7.69
C GLY A 39 -6.55 14.50 6.71
N ARG A 40 -7.19 15.53 6.14
CA ARG A 40 -8.28 15.34 5.17
C ARG A 40 -7.79 14.67 3.88
N GLU A 41 -6.59 15.03 3.42
CA GLU A 41 -5.95 14.37 2.28
C GLU A 41 -5.62 12.91 2.59
N ALA A 42 -5.08 12.63 3.79
CA ALA A 42 -4.79 11.26 4.22
C ALA A 42 -6.06 10.40 4.25
N ASP A 43 -7.15 10.91 4.85
CA ASP A 43 -8.44 10.21 4.94
C ASP A 43 -9.03 9.95 3.55
N PHE A 44 -8.97 10.94 2.66
CA PHE A 44 -9.46 10.81 1.28
C PHE A 44 -8.70 9.74 0.50
N ILE A 45 -7.37 9.74 0.60
CA ILE A 45 -6.52 8.75 -0.08
C ILE A 45 -6.80 7.36 0.49
N ALA A 46 -6.89 7.22 1.82
CA ALA A 46 -7.20 5.93 2.45
C ALA A 46 -8.55 5.36 1.96
N LEU A 47 -9.62 6.16 1.99
CA LEU A 47 -10.95 5.74 1.56
C LEU A 47 -10.99 5.39 0.06
N GLN A 48 -10.32 6.18 -0.78
CA GLN A 48 -10.20 5.91 -2.21
C GLN A 48 -9.53 4.57 -2.45
N ASN A 49 -8.44 4.30 -1.74
CA ASN A 49 -7.66 3.08 -1.91
C ASN A 49 -8.45 1.84 -1.47
N ASP A 50 -9.17 1.93 -0.36
CA ASP A 50 -10.06 0.84 0.10
C ASP A 50 -11.13 0.51 -0.95
N CYS A 51 -11.77 1.52 -1.54
CA CYS A 51 -12.76 1.31 -2.60
C CYS A 51 -12.17 0.64 -3.85
N ILE A 52 -10.96 1.05 -4.25
CA ILE A 52 -10.27 0.45 -5.41
C ILE A 52 -9.95 -1.02 -5.14
N MET A 53 -9.46 -1.36 -3.94
CA MET A 53 -9.15 -2.75 -3.58
C MET A 53 -10.39 -3.64 -3.61
N VAL A 54 -11.51 -3.18 -3.03
CA VAL A 54 -12.79 -3.91 -3.11
C VAL A 54 -13.22 -4.15 -4.56
N GLY A 55 -13.05 -3.14 -5.43
CA GLY A 55 -13.37 -3.26 -6.85
C GLY A 55 -12.52 -4.32 -7.57
N GLU A 56 -11.21 -4.33 -7.32
CA GLU A 56 -10.30 -5.33 -7.90
C GLU A 56 -10.57 -6.74 -7.34
N ASP A 57 -10.90 -6.88 -6.06
CA ASP A 57 -11.28 -8.16 -5.45
C ASP A 57 -12.56 -8.71 -6.09
N LEU A 58 -13.58 -7.88 -6.29
CA LEU A 58 -14.82 -8.25 -6.96
C LEU A 58 -14.56 -8.70 -8.41
N LYS A 59 -13.77 -7.94 -9.15
CA LYS A 59 -13.38 -8.26 -10.53
C LYS A 59 -12.62 -9.59 -10.60
N SER A 60 -11.68 -9.82 -9.68
CA SER A 60 -10.94 -11.08 -9.57
C SER A 60 -11.87 -12.25 -9.27
N ALA A 61 -12.82 -12.09 -8.35
CA ALA A 61 -13.79 -13.12 -8.01
C ALA A 61 -14.72 -13.47 -9.20
N ILE A 62 -15.20 -12.46 -9.93
CA ILE A 62 -16.01 -12.66 -11.15
C ILE A 62 -15.20 -13.44 -12.19
N GLN A 63 -13.98 -13.00 -12.48
CA GLN A 63 -13.11 -13.68 -13.44
C GLN A 63 -12.86 -15.14 -13.04
N GLN A 64 -12.51 -15.40 -11.78
CA GLN A 64 -12.30 -16.77 -11.30
C GLN A 64 -13.56 -17.63 -11.45
N TYR A 65 -14.74 -17.09 -11.17
CA TYR A 65 -16.00 -17.80 -11.37
C TYR A 65 -16.30 -18.08 -12.85
N GLU A 66 -16.03 -17.13 -13.75
CA GLU A 66 -16.24 -17.30 -15.19
C GLU A 66 -15.24 -18.29 -15.81
N TYR A 67 -13.96 -18.24 -15.40
CA TYR A 67 -12.93 -19.18 -15.88
C TYR A 67 -13.08 -20.58 -15.28
N GLY A 68 -13.54 -20.69 -14.02
CA GLY A 68 -13.85 -21.97 -13.36
C GLY A 68 -15.09 -22.69 -13.90
N LYS A 69 -15.84 -22.06 -14.82
CA LYS A 69 -16.98 -22.66 -15.53
C LYS A 69 -16.60 -23.45 -16.80
N LYS A 70 -15.31 -23.69 -17.06
CA LYS A 70 -14.84 -24.61 -18.10
C LYS A 70 -14.75 -26.05 -17.62
#